data_AF-A0A960S7P0-F1
#
_entry.id   AF-A0A960S7P0-F1
#
_cell.length_a   1.000
_cell.length_b   1.000
_cell.length_c   1.000
_cell.angle_alpha   90.00
_cell.angle_beta   90.00
_cell.angle_gamma   90.00
#
_symmetry.space_group_name_H-M   'P 1'
#
loop_
_entity.id
_entity.type
_entity.pdbx_description
1 polymer ?
#
loop_
_entity_poly.entity_id
_entity_poly.type
_entity_poly.pdbx_seq_one_letter_code
_entity_poly.pdbx_strand_id
1 'polypeptide(L)' 'MIIRKAFKYKLKPRAEQKQQFASFAGACRYVYNRGLAQRKQAYQENKQNISYYEQNKELTLLKQQKESIWLKTIH' A
#
# COMPACT_ATOMS: atom_id res chain seq x y z
N MET A 1 -14.89 -13.70 -41.57
CA MET A 1 -14.77 -14.29 -40.22
C MET A 1 -14.17 -13.24 -39.29
N ILE A 2 -14.89 -12.80 -38.25
CA ILE A 2 -14.38 -11.78 -37.33
C ILE A 2 -13.55 -12.49 -36.24
N ILE A 3 -12.23 -12.27 -36.25
CA ILE A 3 -11.32 -12.80 -35.22
C ILE A 3 -11.29 -11.81 -34.06
N ARG A 4 -11.84 -12.18 -32.90
CA ARG A 4 -11.73 -11.38 -31.66
C ARG A 4 -10.35 -11.57 -31.05
N LYS A 5 -9.50 -10.53 -31.11
CA LYS A 5 -8.11 -10.55 -30.61
C LYS A 5 -7.99 -10.31 -29.10
N ALA A 6 -8.99 -9.70 -28.46
CA ALA A 6 -9.02 -9.44 -27.03
C ALA A 6 -10.45 -9.29 -26.51
N PHE A 7 -10.64 -9.53 -25.21
CA PHE A 7 -11.92 -9.34 -24.53
C PHE A 7 -11.78 -8.32 -23.39
N LYS A 8 -12.75 -7.43 -23.27
CA LYS A 8 -12.85 -6.44 -22.19
C LYS A 8 -14.11 -6.72 -21.38
N TYR A 9 -13.95 -6.92 -20.07
CA TYR A 9 -15.06 -7.20 -19.16
C TYR A 9 -15.09 -6.19 -18.03
N LYS A 10 -16.29 -5.82 -17.58
CA LYS A 10 -16.48 -5.03 -16.36
C LYS A 10 -16.54 -5.99 -15.17
N LEU A 11 -15.67 -5.78 -14.20
CA LEU A 11 -15.73 -6.52 -12.94
C LEU A 11 -17.01 -6.14 -12.18
N LYS A 12 -17.75 -7.14 -11.71
CA LYS A 12 -18.93 -6.97 -10.83
C LYS A 12 -18.63 -7.61 -9.47
N PRO A 13 -17.83 -6.95 -8.62
CA PRO A 13 -17.47 -7.51 -7.32
C PRO A 13 -18.68 -7.52 -6.37
N ARG A 14 -18.76 -8.56 -5.53
CA ARG A 14 -19.68 -8.63 -4.40
C ARG A 14 -19.27 -7.63 -3.32
N ALA A 15 -20.16 -7.35 -2.36
CA ALA A 15 -19.93 -6.35 -1.31
C ALA A 15 -18.61 -6.61 -0.54
N GLU A 16 -18.35 -7.85 -0.15
CA GLU A 16 -17.13 -8.27 0.53
C GLU A 16 -15.87 -7.97 -0.29
N GLN A 17 -15.87 -8.28 -1.59
CA GLN A 17 -14.73 -8.02 -2.49
C GLN A 17 -14.46 -6.51 -2.62
N LYS A 18 -15.51 -5.68 -2.69
CA LYS A 18 -15.35 -4.22 -2.72
C LYS A 18 -14.68 -3.72 -1.44
N GLN A 19 -15.09 -4.26 -0.29
CA GLN A 19 -14.49 -3.91 1.00
C GLN A 19 -13.02 -4.35 1.06
N GLN A 20 -12.70 -5.57 0.63
CA GLN A 20 -11.32 -6.03 0.52
C GLN A 20 -10.47 -5.10 -0.36
N PHE A 21 -10.96 -4.74 -1.56
CA PHE A 21 -10.26 -3.81 -2.45
C PHE A 21 -10.02 -2.44 -1.81
N ALA A 22 -11.03 -1.91 -1.10
CA ALA A 22 -10.88 -0.66 -0.37
C ALA A 22 -9.83 -0.77 0.75
N SER A 23 -9.82 -1.88 1.50
CA SER A 23 -8.81 -2.15 2.53
C SER A 23 -7.41 -2.23 1.93
N PHE A 24 -7.23 -2.95 0.81
CA PHE A 24 -5.95 -3.03 0.11
C PHE A 24 -5.46 -1.65 -0.38
N ALA A 25 -6.32 -0.92 -1.09
CA ALA A 25 -5.99 0.41 -1.58
C ALA A 25 -5.66 1.38 -0.42
N GLY A 26 -6.42 1.28 0.68
CA GLY A 26 -6.21 2.05 1.90
C GLY A 26 -4.86 1.75 2.56
N ALA A 27 -4.51 0.48 2.72
CA ALA A 27 -3.24 0.04 3.27
C ALA A 27 -2.05 0.51 2.42
N CYS A 28 -2.13 0.31 1.10
CA CYS A 28 -1.09 0.78 0.18
C CYS A 28 -0.89 2.29 0.28
N ARG A 29 -1.98 3.07 0.27
CA ARG A 29 -1.93 4.52 0.41
C ARG A 29 -1.33 4.95 1.75
N TYR A 30 -1.75 4.31 2.85
CA TYR A 30 -1.25 4.62 4.19
C TYR A 30 0.27 4.41 4.29
N VAL A 31 0.75 3.22 3.90
CA VAL A 31 2.17 2.87 3.96
C VAL A 31 3.00 3.77 3.05
N TYR A 32 2.54 4.00 1.81
CA TYR A 32 3.25 4.84 0.85
C TYR A 32 3.38 6.29 1.34
N ASN A 33 2.28 6.90 1.82
CA ASN A 33 2.29 8.29 2.27
C ASN A 33 3.20 8.47 3.49
N ARG A 34 3.19 7.52 4.43
CA ARG A 34 4.09 7.54 5.58
C ARG A 34 5.56 7.46 5.15
N GLY A 35 5.90 6.51 4.27
CA GLY A 35 7.26 6.37 3.76
C GLY A 35 7.72 7.55 2.90
N LEU A 36 6.81 8.19 2.16
CA LEU A 36 7.12 9.42 1.44
C LEU A 36 7.39 10.58 2.40
N ALA A 37 6.59 10.73 3.46
CA ALA A 37 6.78 11.77 4.47
C ALA A 37 8.14 11.62 5.17
N GLN A 38 8.49 10.40 5.60
CA GLN A 38 9.80 10.10 6.20
C GLN A 38 10.96 10.49 5.28
N ARG A 39 10.92 10.11 4.00
CA ARG A 39 11.97 10.45 3.04
C ARG A 39 12.09 11.96 2.83
N LYS A 40 10.96 12.66 2.74
CA LYS A 40 10.96 14.14 2.63
C LYS A 40 11.61 14.78 3.85
N GLN A 41 11.23 14.33 5.05
CA GLN A 41 11.76 14.87 6.30
C GLN A 41 13.27 14.63 6.41
N ALA A 42 13.74 13.39 6.23
CA ALA A 42 15.16 13.06 6.31
C ALA A 42 16.02 13.84 5.30
N TYR A 43 15.48 14.07 4.10
CA TYR A 43 16.16 14.87 3.10
C TYR A 43 16.17 16.37 3.45
N GLN A 44 15.10 16.90 4.05
CA GLN A 44 15.03 18.30 4.47
C GLN A 44 15.98 18.59 5.63
N GLU A 45 16.04 17.71 6.63
CA GLU A 45 16.85 17.91 7.84
C GLU A 45 18.32 17.61 7.61
N ASN A 46 18.64 16.47 6.95
CA ASN A 46 20.00 15.93 6.91
C ASN A 46 20.53 15.70 5.49
N LYS A 47 19.76 16.04 4.43
CA LYS A 47 20.07 15.71 3.02
C LYS A 47 20.27 14.22 2.76
N GLN A 48 19.68 13.39 3.61
CA GLN A 48 19.79 11.93 3.53
C GLN A 48 18.67 11.32 2.71
N ASN A 49 18.97 10.21 2.05
CA ASN A 49 17.98 9.37 1.36
C ASN A 49 17.79 8.09 2.16
N ILE A 50 16.56 7.83 2.61
CA ILE A 50 16.20 6.56 3.27
C ILE A 50 15.98 5.50 2.18
N SER A 51 16.66 4.37 2.31
CA SER A 51 16.53 3.24 1.40
C SER A 51 15.23 2.47 1.61
N TYR A 52 14.80 1.73 0.58
CA TYR A 52 13.67 0.80 0.69
C TYR A 52 13.87 -0.22 1.82
N TYR A 53 15.08 -0.74 1.99
CA TYR A 53 15.37 -1.77 2.99
C TYR A 53 15.17 -1.27 4.42
N GLU A 54 15.53 -0.02 4.69
CA GLU A 54 15.28 0.63 5.98
C GLU A 54 13.78 0.78 6.24
N GLN A 55 13.03 1.32 5.27
CA GLN A 55 11.58 1.48 5.41
C GLN A 55 10.84 0.15 5.54
N ASN A 56 11.32 -0.90 4.87
CA ASN A 56 10.72 -2.24 4.98
C ASN A 56 10.96 -2.87 6.37
N LYS A 57 12.14 -2.65 6.96
CA LYS A 57 12.40 -3.06 8.35
C LYS A 57 11.49 -2.32 9.32
N GLU A 58 11.37 -1.00 9.17
CA GLU A 58 10.46 -0.18 9.99
C GLU A 58 9.00 -0.60 9.84
N LEU A 59 8.57 -0.95 8.63
CA LEU A 59 7.20 -1.40 8.36
C LEU A 59 6.85 -2.66 9.17
N THR A 60 7.81 -3.55 9.37
CA THR A 60 7.61 -4.76 10.20
C THR A 60 7.27 -4.38 11.65
N LEU A 61 7.98 -3.40 12.20
CA LEU A 61 7.72 -2.88 13.55
C LEU A 61 6.41 -2.08 13.59
N LEU A 62 6.14 -1.27 12.57
CA LEU A 62 4.91 -0.50 12.45
C LEU A 62 3.67 -1.40 12.52
N LYS A 63 3.68 -2.55 11.83
CA LYS A 63 2.58 -3.53 11.87
C LYS A 63 2.34 -4.14 13.27
N GLN A 64 3.26 -3.96 14.22
CA GLN A 64 3.12 -4.43 15.60
C GLN A 64 2.54 -3.37 16.55
N GLN A 65 2.52 -2.09 16.13
CA GLN A 65 1.97 -1.00 16.93
C GLN A 65 0.43 -1.08 16.97
N LYS A 66 -0.17 -0.69 18.11
CA LYS A 66 -1.63 -0.75 18.32
C LYS A 66 -2.42 -0.02 17.23
N GLU A 67 -1.93 1.14 16.80
CA GLU A 67 -2.60 2.01 15.82
C GLU A 67 -2.59 1.45 14.38
N SER A 68 -1.61 0.61 14.06
CA SER A 68 -1.40 0.05 12.72
C SER A 68 -1.46 -1.48 12.67
N ILE A 69 -1.97 -2.12 13.73
CA ILE A 69 -2.10 -3.57 13.82
C ILE A 69 -3.06 -4.14 12.76
N TRP A 70 -4.04 -3.34 12.33
CA TRP A 70 -4.97 -3.67 11.24
C TRP A 70 -4.26 -3.92 9.90
N LEU A 71 -3.04 -3.41 9.69
CA LEU A 71 -2.25 -3.74 8.49
C LEU A 71 -1.86 -5.22 8.43
N LYS A 72 -1.94 -5.97 9.55
CA LYS A 72 -1.74 -7.43 9.56
C LYS A 72 -2.97 -8.20 9.10
N THR A 73 -4.15 -7.60 9.16
CA THR A 73 -5.40 -8.25 8.72
C THR A 73 -5.60 -8.13 7.21
N ILE A 74 -4.68 -7.49 6.51
CA ILE A 74 -4.70 -7.26 5.07
C ILE A 74 -3.55 -8.08 4.48
N HIS A 75 -3.90 -9.04 3.62
CA HIS A 75 -3.03 -10.16 3.27
C HIS A 75 -2.29 -10.00 1.95
#